data_AF-F0GU20-F1
#
_entry.id   AF-F0GU20-F1
#
_cell.length_a   1.000
_cell.length_b   1.000
_cell.length_c   1.000
_cell.angle_alpha   90.00
_cell.angle_beta   90.00
_cell.angle_gamma   90.00
#
_symmetry.space_group_name_H-M   'P 1'
#
loop_
_entity.id
_entity.type
_entity.pdbx_description
1 polymer ?
#
loop_
_entity_poly.entity_id
_entity_poly.type
_entity_poly.pdbx_seq_one_letter_code
_entity_poly.pdbx_strand_id
1 'polypeptide(L)'
;MEYTLRKYQNYPTEFIKENRKSSLLLDMGLDKTIIFLMDVKDLFLDVFAISKVLIIVPLRVARYTWKEEIEGWSHPDILKYSVLIGSEEERIKGVDIFPRTRLS
;
A
#
# COMPACT_ATOMS: atom_id res chain seq x y z
N MET A 1 13.72 6.75 -9.38
CA MET A 1 13.25 8.03 -8.82
C MET A 1 13.00 7.87 -7.35
N GLU A 2 13.67 8.68 -6.54
CA GLU A 2 13.24 8.98 -5.19
C GLU A 2 12.02 9.91 -5.31
N TYR A 3 10.85 9.47 -4.84
CA TYR A 3 9.62 10.27 -4.94
C TYR A 3 9.48 11.13 -3.68
N THR A 4 9.53 12.44 -3.85
CA THR A 4 9.23 13.39 -2.78
C THR A 4 7.76 13.81 -2.88
N LEU A 5 7.05 13.74 -1.76
CA LEU A 5 5.67 14.22 -1.68
C LEU A 5 5.59 15.69 -2.10
N ARG A 6 4.68 15.99 -3.02
CA ARG A 6 4.30 17.36 -3.37
C ARG A 6 3.53 17.97 -2.21
N LYS A 7 3.58 19.30 -2.05
CA LYS A 7 2.94 19.99 -0.90
C LYS A 7 1.47 19.63 -0.67
N TYR A 8 0.69 19.42 -1.73
CA TYR A 8 -0.73 19.06 -1.59
C TYR A 8 -0.95 17.64 -1.06
N GLN A 9 0.06 16.77 -1.13
CA GLN A 9 -0.01 15.38 -0.67
C GLN A 9 0.26 15.27 0.83
N ASN A 10 0.86 16.29 1.46
CA ASN A 10 1.16 16.26 2.90
C ASN A 10 -0.13 16.18 3.73
N TYR A 11 -1.13 17.00 3.40
CA TYR A 11 -2.40 17.02 4.12
C TYR A 11 -3.10 15.64 4.16
N PRO A 12 -3.36 14.95 3.02
CA PRO A 12 -3.99 13.64 3.07
C PRO A 12 -3.12 12.58 3.75
N THR A 13 -1.80 12.65 3.64
CA THR A 13 -0.89 11.74 4.37
C THR A 13 -1.00 11.95 5.89
N GLU A 14 -0.91 13.19 6.37
CA GLU A 14 -1.05 13.51 7.79
C GLU A 14 -2.44 13.11 8.33
N PHE A 15 -3.50 13.35 7.54
CA PHE A 15 -4.86 12.97 7.91
C PHE A 15 -5.01 11.46 8.14
N ILE A 16 -4.33 10.60 7.35
CA ILE A 16 -4.36 9.15 7.59
C ILE A 16 -3.63 8.80 8.89
N LYS A 17 -2.47 9.42 9.16
CA LYS A 17 -1.67 9.15 10.37
C LYS A 17 -2.40 9.52 11.66
N GLU A 18 -3.11 10.65 11.67
CA GLU A 18 -3.83 11.13 12.85
C GLU A 18 -5.11 10.33 13.12
N ASN A 19 -5.67 9.66 12.11
CA ASN A 19 -6.96 9.00 12.20
C ASN A 19 -6.84 7.50 11.98
N ARG A 20 -7.02 6.71 13.06
CA ARG A 20 -7.04 5.24 12.99
C ARG A 20 -8.01 4.69 11.93
N LYS A 21 -9.10 5.41 11.65
CA LYS A 21 -10.02 5.13 10.56
C LYS A 21 -10.25 6.42 9.78
N SER A 22 -9.88 6.43 8.52
CA SER A 22 -9.99 7.61 7.65
C SER A 22 -10.67 7.25 6.34
N SER A 23 -11.27 8.25 5.70
CA SER A 23 -11.77 8.16 4.33
C SER A 23 -11.31 9.40 3.57
N LEU A 24 -10.65 9.19 2.43
CA LEU A 24 -10.13 10.26 1.59
C LEU A 24 -10.85 10.26 0.25
N LEU A 25 -11.63 11.31 0.00
CA LEU A 25 -12.23 11.58 -1.30
C LEU A 25 -11.41 12.66 -1.99
N LEU A 26 -10.42 12.21 -2.76
CA LEU A 26 -9.58 13.08 -3.57
C LEU A 26 -10.10 13.12 -5.02
N ASP A 27 -9.68 14.09 -5.82
CA ASP A 27 -9.92 14.10 -7.27
C ASP A 27 -8.96 13.19 -8.04
N MET A 28 -9.35 12.81 -9.26
CA MET A 28 -8.50 12.02 -10.16
C MET A 28 -7.20 12.76 -10.49
N GLY A 29 -6.10 12.03 -10.66
CA GLY A 29 -4.79 12.62 -10.98
C GLY A 29 -4.04 13.23 -9.78
N LEU A 30 -4.57 13.10 -8.56
CA LEU A 30 -3.89 13.55 -7.33
C LEU A 30 -2.98 12.49 -6.72
N ASP A 31 -2.51 11.50 -7.50
CA ASP A 31 -1.52 10.52 -7.05
C ASP A 31 -1.92 9.77 -5.77
N LYS A 32 -3.19 9.35 -5.67
CA LYS A 32 -3.76 8.71 -4.47
C LYS A 32 -3.00 7.45 -4.03
N THR A 33 -2.61 6.62 -5.00
CA THR A 33 -1.85 5.39 -4.72
C THR A 33 -0.55 5.72 -4.01
N ILE A 34 0.12 6.79 -4.44
CA ILE A 34 1.39 7.23 -3.88
C ILE A 34 1.23 7.73 -2.45
N ILE A 35 0.22 8.58 -2.21
CA ILE A 35 -0.12 9.07 -0.87
C ILE A 35 -0.29 7.88 0.07
N PHE A 36 -1.05 6.87 -0.36
CA PHE A 36 -1.29 5.67 0.43
C PHE A 36 -0.03 4.83 0.65
N LEU A 37 0.78 4.60 -0.39
CA LEU A 37 2.01 3.79 -0.28
C LEU A 37 3.05 4.45 0.63
N MET A 38 3.17 5.78 0.62
CA MET A 38 4.05 6.51 1.53
C MET A 38 3.58 6.39 2.98
N ASP A 39 2.29 6.56 3.23
CA ASP A 39 1.74 6.39 4.57
C ASP A 39 1.98 4.96 5.11
N VAL A 40 1.70 3.94 4.29
CA VAL A 40 1.98 2.55 4.64
C VAL A 40 3.47 2.35 4.95
N LYS A 41 4.37 2.90 4.13
CA LYS A 41 5.81 2.79 4.36
C LYS A 41 6.21 3.37 5.72
N ASP A 42 5.72 4.55 6.07
CA ASP A 42 6.03 5.22 7.33
C ASP A 42 5.50 4.40 8.54
N LEU A 43 4.29 3.85 8.42
CA LEU A 43 3.72 2.97 9.44
C LEU A 43 4.49 1.66 9.63
N PHE A 44 5.11 1.12 8.57
CA PHE A 44 5.93 -0.09 8.62
C PHE A 44 7.34 0.15 9.15
N LEU A 45 8.02 1.20 8.68
CA LEU A 45 9.48 1.36 8.83
C LEU A 45 9.89 2.39 9.87
N ASP A 46 9.10 3.43 10.06
CA ASP A 46 9.45 4.50 10.99
C ASP A 46 8.76 4.29 12.33
N VAL A 47 7.47 3.95 12.31
CA VAL A 47 6.65 3.82 13.53
C VAL A 47 6.50 2.36 13.98
N PHE A 48 6.76 1.38 13.11
CA PHE A 48 6.59 -0.05 13.37
C PHE A 48 5.19 -0.42 13.90
N ALA A 49 4.17 0.33 13.52
CA ALA A 49 2.80 0.19 14.01
C ALA A 49 2.04 -0.97 13.34
N ILE A 50 2.47 -1.37 12.14
CA ILE A 50 1.82 -2.41 11.33
C ILE A 50 2.85 -3.39 10.77
N SER A 51 2.41 -4.62 10.49
CA SER A 51 3.26 -5.67 9.89
C SER A 51 2.71 -6.25 8.60
N LYS A 52 1.43 -6.01 8.28
CA LYS A 52 0.75 -6.45 7.06
C LYS A 52 -0.35 -5.46 6.71
N VAL A 53 -0.55 -5.22 5.42
CA VAL A 53 -1.63 -4.37 4.88
C VAL A 53 -2.39 -5.16 3.82
N LEU A 54 -3.72 -5.12 3.92
CA LEU A 54 -4.62 -5.65 2.90
C LEU A 54 -5.23 -4.48 2.12
N ILE A 55 -5.03 -4.47 0.81
CA ILE A 55 -5.61 -3.49 -0.10
C ILE A 55 -6.74 -4.17 -0.88
N ILE A 56 -7.92 -3.54 -0.90
CA ILE A 56 -9.08 -4.00 -1.66
C ILE A 56 -9.37 -2.96 -2.74
N VAL A 57 -9.25 -3.38 -4.00
CA VAL A 57 -9.43 -2.51 -5.17
C VAL A 57 -10.15 -3.28 -6.29
N PRO A 58 -10.71 -2.61 -7.31
CA PRO A 58 -11.28 -3.27 -8.47
C PRO A 58 -10.30 -4.24 -9.14
N LEU A 59 -10.81 -5.34 -9.69
CA LEU A 59 -9.99 -6.43 -10.23
C LEU A 59 -8.95 -5.97 -11.26
N ARG A 60 -9.33 -5.06 -12.15
CA ARG A 60 -8.42 -4.51 -13.18
C ARG A 60 -7.29 -3.69 -12.56
N VAL A 61 -7.60 -2.94 -11.50
CA VAL A 61 -6.65 -2.08 -10.79
C VAL A 61 -5.62 -2.93 -10.02
N ALA A 62 -6.07 -4.00 -9.36
CA ALA A 62 -5.18 -4.97 -8.71
C ALA A 62 -4.25 -5.68 -9.71
N ARG A 63 -4.79 -6.03 -10.90
CA ARG A 63 -4.07 -6.82 -11.90
C ARG A 63 -2.98 -6.04 -12.64
N TYR A 64 -3.23 -4.76 -12.94
CA TYR A 64 -2.37 -3.96 -13.82
C TYR A 64 -1.85 -2.70 -13.12
N THR A 65 -2.75 -1.77 -12.78
CA THR A 65 -2.39 -0.41 -12.35
C THR A 65 -1.49 -0.40 -11.12
N TRP A 66 -1.87 -1.08 -10.03
CA TRP A 66 -1.06 -1.07 -8.81
C TRP A 66 0.25 -1.85 -8.98
N LYS A 67 0.24 -2.88 -9.81
CA LYS A 67 1.45 -3.65 -10.10
C LYS A 67 2.48 -2.77 -10.82
N GLU A 68 2.06 -2.12 -11.91
CA GLU A 68 2.87 -1.18 -12.68
C GLU A 68 3.31 0.01 -11.83
N GLU A 69 2.39 0.57 -11.05
CA GLU A 69 2.67 1.67 -10.12
C GLU A 69 3.55 1.26 -8.94
N ILE A 70 3.70 -0.01 -8.55
CA ILE A 70 4.66 -0.41 -7.50
C ILE A 70 6.02 -0.74 -8.15
N GLU A 71 6.01 -1.46 -9.27
CA GLU A 71 7.22 -1.87 -10.00
C GLU A 71 7.95 -0.69 -10.65
N GLY A 72 7.24 0.38 -11.02
CA GLY A 72 7.83 1.61 -11.56
C GLY A 72 8.71 2.38 -10.56
N TRP A 73 8.73 1.98 -9.29
CA TRP A 73 9.43 2.65 -8.21
C TRP A 73 10.77 2.00 -8.00
N SER A 74 11.84 2.81 -8.01
CA SER A 74 13.23 2.34 -7.92
C SER A 74 13.66 1.93 -6.49
N HIS A 75 12.74 1.93 -5.53
CA HIS A 75 12.99 1.54 -4.14
C HIS A 75 12.00 0.45 -3.64
N PRO A 76 11.69 -0.62 -4.40
CA PRO A 76 10.76 -1.63 -3.92
C PRO A 76 11.42 -2.63 -2.96
N ASP A 77 12.71 -2.46 -2.61
CA ASP A 77 13.47 -3.45 -1.83
C ASP A 77 12.97 -3.65 -0.41
N ILE A 78 12.11 -2.76 0.11
CA ILE A 78 11.67 -2.83 1.50
C ILE A 78 10.30 -3.50 1.67
N LEU A 79 9.39 -3.42 0.69
CA LEU A 79 8.02 -3.91 0.83
C LEU A 79 7.72 -5.04 -0.16
N LYS A 80 7.61 -6.27 0.37
CA LYS A 80 7.07 -7.41 -0.39
C LYS A 80 5.58 -7.26 -0.55
N TYR A 81 5.06 -7.51 -1.76
CA TYR A 81 3.62 -7.51 -2.04
C TYR A 81 3.21 -8.81 -2.75
N SER A 82 1.91 -9.11 -2.70
CA SER A 82 1.29 -10.26 -3.37
C SER A 82 -0.05 -9.82 -3.95
N VAL A 83 -0.36 -10.28 -5.17
CA VAL A 83 -1.62 -9.98 -5.83
C VAL A 83 -2.55 -11.17 -5.67
N LEU A 84 -3.59 -10.99 -4.86
CA LEU A 84 -4.52 -12.06 -4.48
C LEU A 84 -5.73 -12.12 -5.43
N ILE A 85 -5.47 -12.50 -6.69
CA ILE A 85 -6.51 -12.69 -7.72
C ILE A 85 -6.56 -14.14 -8.18
N GLY A 86 -7.70 -14.55 -8.75
CA GLY A 86 -7.89 -15.92 -9.27
C GLY A 86 -8.71 -16.80 -8.31
N SER A 87 -8.40 -18.10 -8.34
CA SER A 87 -9.04 -19.12 -7.51
C SER A 87 -8.75 -18.92 -6.02
N GLU A 88 -9.50 -19.60 -5.17
CA GLU A 88 -9.25 -19.60 -3.73
C GLU A 88 -7.86 -20.13 -3.38
N GLU A 89 -7.41 -21.20 -4.04
CA GLU A 89 -6.09 -21.80 -3.83
C GLU A 89 -4.95 -20.83 -4.15
N GLU A 90 -5.07 -20.07 -5.25
CA GLU A 90 -4.08 -19.06 -5.64
C GLU A 90 -4.02 -17.93 -4.61
N ARG A 91 -5.19 -17.49 -4.11
CA ARG A 91 -5.26 -16.45 -3.08
C ARG A 91 -4.66 -16.92 -1.76
N ILE A 92 -4.92 -18.16 -1.33
CA ILE A 92 -4.34 -18.72 -0.10
C ILE A 92 -2.82 -18.81 -0.22
N LYS A 93 -2.31 -19.36 -1.33
CA LYS A 93 -0.86 -19.42 -1.60
C LYS A 93 -0.22 -18.04 -1.57
N GLY A 94 -0.88 -17.04 -2.14
CA GLY A 94 -0.40 -15.66 -2.15
C GLY A 94 -0.34 -15.00 -0.77
N VAL A 95 -1.15 -15.44 0.20
CA VAL A 95 -1.09 -14.97 1.59
C VAL A 95 0.02 -15.67 2.38
N ASP A 96 0.21 -16.96 2.14
CA ASP A 96 1.19 -17.78 2.88
C ASP A 96 2.65 -17.41 2.56
N ILE A 97 2.93 -16.63 1.51
CA ILE A 97 4.29 -16.09 1.25
C ILE A 97 4.77 -15.16 2.37
N PHE A 98 3.85 -14.62 3.17
CA PHE A 98 4.19 -13.77 4.30
C PHE A 98 4.21 -14.62 5.58
N PRO A 99 5.32 -14.64 6.35
CA PRO A 99 5.41 -15.43 7.57
C PRO A 99 4.22 -15.11 8.48
N ARG A 100 3.63 -16.15 9.07
CA ARG A 100 2.56 -15.97 10.07
C ARG A 100 3.21 -15.30 11.28
N THR A 101 3.02 -13.99 11.41
CA THR A 101 3.43 -13.24 12.58
C THR A 101 2.66 -13.82 13.76
N ARG A 102 3.31 -14.63 14.60
CA ARG A 102 2.82 -14.89 15.94
C ARG A 102 3.03 -13.60 16.70
N LEU A 103 1.99 -12.80 16.84
CA LEU A 103 1.95 -11.83 17.91
C LEU A 103 1.79 -12.65 19.20
N SER A 104 2.91 -12.85 19.88
CA SER A 104 2.96 -13.31 21.27
C SER A 104 2.62 -12.16 22.21
#